data_AF-A0A9D7GUK2-F1
#
_entry.id   AF-A0A9D7GUK2-F1
#
_cell.length_a   1.000
_cell.length_b   1.000
_cell.length_c   1.000
_cell.angle_alpha   90.00
_cell.angle_beta   90.00
_cell.angle_gamma   90.00
#
_symmetry.space_group_name_H-M   'P 1'
#
loop_
_entity.id
_entity.type
_entity.pdbx_description
1 polymer ?
#
loop_
_entity_poly.entity_id
_entity_poly.type
_entity_poly.pdbx_seq_one_letter_code
_entity_poly.pdbx_strand_id
1 'polypeptide(L)'
;MVWILLAVGITQWMVLQRRLPSLEVIAGTTSADARWFDLALWLGILSLLVSSSWAIYRLVHTWSGLERFLDIIAGTPISSAFARLPLDVVRLTNLGFLGTRHDDRYDDRYASELWSAAQSDVAVGAAENGSDSAGQAVARELQRVGTPVRGTVSVQRALDVLRGAWQVARTRPDPVKETPIEAAGTAPVHARAMRSLEDYIACEIVLYVEQYLRNLRRLCFFLFASLLILVTVSAQYPYQPHSVVSLAAIVLLAFTVVSVFYVMVRMSRNVTLSRISRTEPGKVTWDTTLILNMVTFGLVPLLALATSEFPSVRAFLFSWADPLVRAVART
;
A
#
# COMPACT_ATOMS: atom_id res chain seq x y z
N MET A 1 8.50 15.60 -6.16
CA MET A 1 9.35 16.46 -7.02
C MET A 1 10.84 16.33 -6.70
N VAL A 2 11.27 16.52 -5.44
CA VAL A 2 12.69 16.38 -5.03
C VAL A 2 13.33 15.04 -5.42
N TRP A 3 12.60 13.92 -5.27
CA TRP A 3 13.09 12.58 -5.62
C TRP A 3 13.38 12.36 -7.10
N ILE A 4 12.55 12.94 -7.97
CA ILE A 4 12.75 12.86 -9.42
C ILE A 4 13.99 13.68 -9.80
N LEU A 5 14.17 14.85 -9.19
CA LEU A 5 15.34 15.70 -9.41
C LEU A 5 16.64 15.05 -8.90
N LEU A 6 16.60 14.32 -7.79
CA LEU A 6 17.73 13.53 -7.30
C LEU A 6 18.05 12.36 -8.24
N ALA A 7 17.05 11.59 -8.68
CA ALA A 7 17.25 10.49 -9.62
C ALA A 7 17.78 10.99 -10.97
N VAL A 8 17.24 12.11 -11.48
CA VAL A 8 17.69 12.79 -12.72
C VAL A 8 19.10 13.36 -12.56
N GLY A 9 19.42 13.94 -11.40
CA GLY A 9 20.75 14.44 -11.09
C GLY A 9 21.80 13.32 -11.03
N ILE A 10 21.48 12.19 -10.40
CA ILE A 10 22.37 11.01 -10.33
C ILE A 10 22.55 10.39 -11.71
N THR A 11 21.49 10.29 -12.51
CA THR A 11 21.57 9.80 -13.91
C THR A 11 22.40 10.73 -14.78
N GLN A 12 22.19 12.06 -14.74
CA GLN A 12 23.01 13.02 -15.49
C GLN A 12 24.48 13.01 -15.05
N TRP A 13 24.73 12.92 -13.75
CA TRP A 13 26.08 12.86 -13.21
C TRP A 13 26.81 11.57 -13.62
N MET A 14 26.12 10.42 -13.61
CA MET A 14 26.65 9.15 -14.13
C MET A 14 26.92 9.21 -15.64
N VAL A 15 26.05 9.86 -16.42
CA VAL A 15 26.28 10.07 -17.86
C VAL A 15 27.50 10.96 -18.11
N LEU A 16 27.75 11.96 -17.26
CA LEU A 16 28.95 12.80 -17.34
C LEU A 16 30.24 12.01 -17.04
N GLN A 17 30.17 10.94 -16.25
CA GLN A 17 31.33 10.10 -15.90
C GLN A 17 31.70 9.04 -16.97
N ARG A 18 31.04 9.01 -18.14
CA ARG A 18 31.32 8.11 -19.29
C ARG A 18 32.75 8.13 -19.87
N ARG A 19 33.72 8.82 -19.24
CA ARG A 19 35.08 9.03 -19.77
C ARG A 19 36.16 8.12 -19.17
N LEU A 20 35.81 6.97 -18.60
CA LEU A 20 36.82 6.01 -18.14
C LEU A 20 36.82 4.76 -19.04
N PRO A 21 37.94 4.46 -19.72
CA PRO A 21 38.04 3.32 -20.64
C PRO A 21 37.92 1.99 -19.88
N SER A 22 37.14 1.04 -20.41
CA SER A 22 37.01 -0.30 -19.86
C SER A 22 38.28 -1.13 -20.06
N LEU A 23 38.44 -2.20 -19.27
CA LEU A 23 39.61 -3.09 -19.30
C LEU A 23 39.89 -3.70 -20.68
N GLU A 24 38.90 -3.78 -21.56
CA GLU A 24 39.07 -4.29 -22.94
C GLU A 24 39.74 -3.28 -23.87
N VAL A 25 39.56 -1.98 -23.61
CA VAL A 25 40.36 -0.92 -24.25
C VAL A 25 41.83 -1.05 -23.82
N ILE A 26 42.08 -1.51 -22.59
CA ILE A 26 43.42 -1.76 -22.05
C ILE A 26 43.98 -3.10 -22.60
N ALA A 27 43.14 -4.11 -22.82
CA ALA A 27 43.52 -5.41 -23.38
C ALA A 27 43.68 -5.40 -24.92
N GLY A 28 43.39 -4.28 -25.59
CA GLY A 28 43.61 -4.10 -27.03
C GLY A 28 42.62 -4.85 -27.94
N THR A 29 41.64 -5.55 -27.39
CA THR A 29 40.59 -6.23 -28.15
C THR A 29 39.42 -5.28 -28.40
N THR A 30 39.59 -4.35 -29.34
CA THR A 30 38.55 -3.40 -29.75
C THR A 30 37.50 -4.07 -30.66
N SER A 31 36.84 -5.13 -30.20
CA SER A 31 35.66 -5.64 -30.92
C SER A 31 34.48 -4.69 -30.70
N ALA A 32 33.66 -4.46 -31.73
CA ALA A 32 32.46 -3.63 -31.59
C ALA A 32 31.47 -4.22 -30.57
N ASP A 33 31.49 -5.54 -30.39
CA ASP A 33 30.59 -6.32 -29.55
C ASP A 33 30.74 -5.99 -28.05
N ALA A 34 31.98 -5.81 -27.61
CA ALA A 34 32.33 -5.36 -26.27
C ALA A 34 31.61 -4.05 -25.86
N ARG A 35 31.66 -3.05 -26.75
CA ARG A 35 31.08 -1.72 -26.50
C ARG A 35 29.56 -1.75 -26.42
N TRP A 36 28.92 -2.62 -27.21
CA TRP A 36 27.47 -2.79 -27.16
C TRP A 36 27.01 -3.48 -25.88
N PHE A 37 27.76 -4.48 -25.42
CA PHE A 37 27.48 -5.16 -24.16
C PHE A 37 27.58 -4.19 -22.98
N ASP A 38 28.66 -3.41 -22.88
CA ASP A 38 28.83 -2.39 -21.83
C ASP A 38 27.69 -1.37 -21.82
N LEU A 39 27.28 -0.91 -23.01
CA LEU A 39 26.18 0.04 -23.14
C LEU A 39 24.84 -0.57 -22.71
N ALA A 40 24.56 -1.81 -23.10
CA ALA A 40 23.36 -2.52 -22.69
C ALA A 40 23.32 -2.74 -21.18
N LEU A 41 24.45 -3.11 -20.57
CA LEU A 41 24.58 -3.31 -19.13
C LEU A 41 24.34 -2.01 -18.36
N TRP A 42 24.95 -0.90 -18.80
CA TRP A 42 24.74 0.42 -18.21
C TRP A 42 23.29 0.88 -18.33
N LEU A 43 22.65 0.69 -19.49
CA LEU A 43 21.22 0.99 -19.66
C LEU A 43 20.36 0.13 -18.73
N GLY A 44 20.72 -1.15 -18.55
CA GLY A 44 20.08 -2.04 -17.59
C GLY A 44 20.14 -1.50 -16.16
N ILE A 45 21.34 -1.17 -15.66
CA ILE A 45 21.53 -0.59 -14.32
C ILE A 45 20.77 0.72 -14.17
N LEU A 46 20.87 1.62 -15.15
CA LEU A 46 20.18 2.90 -15.13
C LEU A 46 18.66 2.73 -15.07
N SER A 47 18.12 1.80 -15.87
CA SER A 47 16.70 1.48 -15.88
C SER A 47 16.24 0.91 -14.54
N LEU A 48 17.04 0.06 -13.90
CA LEU A 48 16.77 -0.48 -12.57
C LEU A 48 16.76 0.60 -11.49
N LEU A 49 17.72 1.53 -11.51
CA LEU A 49 17.80 2.65 -10.57
C LEU A 49 16.60 3.60 -10.71
N VAL A 50 16.25 3.97 -11.94
CA VAL A 50 15.12 4.85 -12.23
C VAL A 50 13.80 4.16 -11.85
N SER A 51 13.63 2.89 -12.23
CA SER A 51 12.42 2.13 -11.92
C SER A 51 12.24 1.92 -10.42
N SER A 52 13.32 1.62 -9.69
CA SER A 52 13.28 1.49 -8.22
C SER A 52 12.97 2.82 -7.55
N SER A 53 13.58 3.92 -8.01
CA SER A 53 13.28 5.27 -7.50
C SER A 53 11.81 5.65 -7.73
N TRP A 54 11.27 5.33 -8.91
CA TRP A 54 9.85 5.53 -9.22
C TRP A 54 8.94 4.66 -8.34
N ALA A 55 9.32 3.41 -8.12
CA ALA A 55 8.56 2.49 -7.26
C ALA A 55 8.54 2.96 -5.79
N ILE A 56 9.66 3.49 -5.25
CA ILE A 56 9.71 4.12 -3.92
C ILE A 56 8.76 5.32 -3.85
N TYR A 57 8.86 6.23 -4.82
CA TYR A 57 7.98 7.40 -4.88
C TYR A 57 6.50 6.99 -4.91
N ARG A 58 6.17 6.02 -5.78
CA ARG A 58 4.81 5.50 -5.92
C ARG A 58 4.32 4.84 -4.64
N LEU A 59 5.17 4.05 -3.96
CA LEU A 59 4.83 3.40 -2.68
C LEU A 59 4.41 4.43 -1.64
N VAL A 60 5.23 5.46 -1.42
CA VAL A 60 4.95 6.53 -0.43
C VAL A 60 3.73 7.34 -0.83
N HIS A 61 3.59 7.66 -2.12
CA HIS A 61 2.47 8.45 -2.62
C HIS A 61 1.13 7.70 -2.54
N THR A 62 1.10 6.43 -2.94
CA THR A 62 -0.09 5.56 -2.85
C THR A 62 -0.51 5.38 -1.40
N TRP A 63 0.43 5.16 -0.48
CA TRP A 63 0.13 5.12 0.95
C TRP A 63 -0.46 6.44 1.46
N SER A 64 0.16 7.58 1.13
CA SER A 64 -0.31 8.90 1.58
C SER A 64 -1.72 9.22 1.06
N GLY A 65 -2.05 8.80 -0.16
CA GLY A 65 -3.39 8.92 -0.72
C GLY A 65 -4.41 8.06 0.01
N LEU A 66 -4.06 6.80 0.31
CA LEU A 66 -4.91 5.90 1.09
C LEU A 66 -5.15 6.41 2.51
N GLU A 67 -4.11 6.93 3.17
CA GLU A 67 -4.22 7.48 4.52
C GLU A 67 -5.20 8.65 4.56
N ARG A 68 -5.10 9.61 3.63
CA ARG A 68 -6.06 10.72 3.53
C ARG A 68 -7.48 10.23 3.29
N PHE A 69 -7.66 9.20 2.46
CA PHE A 69 -8.97 8.61 2.21
C PHE A 69 -9.56 7.96 3.47
N LEU A 70 -8.74 7.22 4.21
CA LEU A 70 -9.15 6.62 5.48
C LEU A 70 -9.48 7.67 6.55
N ASP A 71 -8.75 8.77 6.60
CA ASP A 71 -9.03 9.88 7.52
C ASP A 71 -10.36 10.57 7.18
N ILE A 72 -10.66 10.75 5.88
CA ILE A 72 -11.95 11.27 5.42
C ILE A 72 -13.08 10.33 5.85
N ILE A 73 -12.91 9.01 5.66
CA ILE A 73 -13.91 8.01 6.05
C ILE A 73 -14.08 7.95 7.57
N ALA A 74 -13.01 8.14 8.34
CA ALA A 74 -13.07 8.11 9.80
C ALA A 74 -14.07 9.12 10.39
N GLY A 75 -14.20 10.29 9.74
CA GLY A 75 -15.16 11.33 10.11
C GLY A 75 -16.60 11.06 9.67
N THR A 76 -16.85 9.97 8.93
CA THR A 76 -18.18 9.64 8.41
C THR A 76 -18.93 8.65 9.31
N PRO A 77 -20.28 8.73 9.33
CA PRO A 77 -21.17 7.78 10.04
C PRO A 77 -20.99 6.32 9.59
N ILE A 78 -20.46 6.11 8.38
CA ILE A 78 -20.15 4.79 7.78
C ILE A 78 -19.15 4.01 8.66
N SER A 79 -18.37 4.69 9.50
CA SER A 79 -17.46 4.04 10.43
C SER A 79 -18.14 3.01 11.33
N SER A 80 -19.42 3.22 11.68
CA SER A 80 -20.23 2.28 12.47
C SER A 80 -20.64 1.03 11.67
N ALA A 81 -20.74 1.13 10.35
CA ALA A 81 -21.11 0.02 9.46
C ALA A 81 -19.98 -1.01 9.33
N PHE A 82 -18.71 -0.60 9.39
CA PHE A 82 -17.58 -1.54 9.39
C PHE A 82 -17.62 -2.53 10.57
N ALA A 83 -18.17 -2.12 11.71
CA ALA A 83 -18.34 -2.99 12.86
C ALA A 83 -19.42 -4.06 12.67
N ARG A 84 -20.29 -3.91 11.65
CA ARG A 84 -21.38 -4.86 11.33
C ARG A 84 -21.02 -5.89 10.27
N LEU A 85 -20.03 -5.59 9.42
CA LEU A 85 -19.63 -6.49 8.33
C LEU A 85 -19.23 -7.91 8.83
N PRO A 86 -19.45 -8.97 8.04
CA PRO A 86 -18.97 -10.28 8.42
C PRO A 86 -17.44 -10.33 8.52
N LEU A 87 -16.96 -11.13 9.47
CA LEU A 87 -15.53 -11.29 9.73
C LEU A 87 -14.77 -11.84 8.52
N ASP A 88 -15.42 -12.58 7.64
CA ASP A 88 -14.78 -13.17 6.46
C ASP A 88 -14.37 -12.11 5.43
N VAL A 89 -15.21 -11.08 5.25
CA VAL A 89 -14.89 -9.91 4.42
C VAL A 89 -13.85 -9.02 5.10
N VAL A 90 -13.76 -9.05 6.42
CA VAL A 90 -12.76 -8.28 7.18
C VAL A 90 -11.40 -9.00 7.23
N ARG A 91 -11.39 -10.33 7.33
CA ARG A 91 -10.20 -11.20 7.35
C ARG A 91 -9.37 -11.12 6.07
N LEU A 92 -9.91 -10.52 5.02
CA LEU A 92 -9.20 -10.08 3.82
C LEU A 92 -8.01 -9.15 4.10
N THR A 93 -8.04 -8.46 5.24
CA THR A 93 -6.91 -7.68 5.73
C THR A 93 -5.89 -8.48 6.53
N ASN A 94 -5.99 -9.82 6.59
CA ASN A 94 -4.96 -10.63 7.23
C ASN A 94 -3.67 -10.57 6.39
N LEU A 95 -2.78 -9.68 6.83
CA LEU A 95 -1.65 -9.09 6.11
C LEU A 95 -0.48 -10.03 5.80
N GLY A 96 -0.67 -11.35 5.78
CA GLY A 96 0.41 -12.30 5.51
C GLY A 96 1.18 -11.97 4.22
N PHE A 97 2.49 -11.68 4.33
CA PHE A 97 3.34 -11.22 3.22
C PHE A 97 3.28 -12.15 1.99
N LEU A 98 3.04 -13.44 2.22
CA LEU A 98 2.90 -14.52 1.22
C LEU A 98 1.43 -14.91 0.96
N GLY A 99 0.50 -13.95 1.07
CA GLY A 99 -0.95 -14.17 1.09
C GLY A 99 -1.47 -15.24 0.12
N THR A 100 -2.31 -16.12 0.67
CA THR A 100 -3.06 -17.13 -0.07
C THR A 100 -3.85 -16.49 -1.22
N ARG A 101 -3.91 -17.18 -2.36
CA ARG A 101 -4.68 -16.76 -3.53
C ARG A 101 -6.14 -16.58 -3.13
N HIS A 102 -6.54 -15.33 -2.93
CA HIS A 102 -7.92 -14.96 -2.61
C HIS A 102 -8.80 -15.16 -3.85
N ASP A 103 -9.96 -15.77 -3.68
CA ASP A 103 -10.90 -16.00 -4.78
C ASP A 103 -11.74 -14.75 -4.96
N ASP A 104 -11.31 -13.88 -5.88
CA ASP A 104 -11.99 -12.63 -6.24
C ASP A 104 -13.49 -12.85 -6.60
N ARG A 105 -13.91 -14.10 -6.88
CA ARG A 105 -15.31 -14.49 -7.13
C ARG A 105 -16.20 -14.47 -5.89
N TYR A 106 -15.66 -14.71 -4.70
CA TYR A 106 -16.44 -14.69 -3.47
C TYR A 106 -16.91 -13.27 -3.14
N ASP A 107 -16.01 -12.30 -3.31
CA ASP A 107 -16.28 -10.88 -3.06
C ASP A 107 -17.37 -10.34 -4.00
N ASP A 108 -17.32 -10.73 -5.28
CA ASP A 108 -18.31 -10.32 -6.28
C ASP A 108 -19.71 -10.86 -5.95
N ARG A 109 -19.80 -12.09 -5.43
CA ARG A 109 -21.08 -12.67 -5.00
C ARG A 109 -21.63 -11.94 -3.79
N TYR A 110 -20.81 -11.74 -2.76
CA TYR A 110 -21.26 -11.09 -1.54
C TYR A 110 -21.72 -9.64 -1.78
N ALA A 111 -20.98 -8.87 -2.57
CA ALA A 111 -21.38 -7.50 -2.91
C ALA A 111 -22.68 -7.45 -3.72
N SER A 112 -22.89 -8.39 -4.65
CA SER A 112 -24.13 -8.46 -5.43
C SER A 112 -25.33 -8.92 -4.60
N GLU A 113 -25.13 -9.85 -3.65
CA GLU A 113 -26.14 -10.25 -2.67
C GLU A 113 -26.57 -9.06 -1.81
N LEU A 114 -25.63 -8.31 -1.22
CA LEU A 114 -25.92 -7.10 -0.44
C LEU A 114 -26.64 -6.03 -1.27
N TRP A 115 -26.23 -5.82 -2.51
CA TRP A 115 -26.86 -4.87 -3.42
C TRP A 115 -28.31 -5.25 -3.73
N SER A 116 -28.56 -6.54 -4.03
CA SER A 116 -29.91 -7.04 -4.28
C SER A 116 -30.81 -6.94 -3.04
N ALA A 117 -30.26 -7.22 -1.86
CA ALA A 117 -30.98 -7.04 -0.59
C ALA A 117 -31.35 -5.56 -0.38
N ALA A 118 -30.41 -4.64 -0.59
CA ALA A 118 -30.67 -3.21 -0.48
C ALA A 118 -31.73 -2.71 -1.48
N GLN A 119 -31.70 -3.19 -2.73
CA GLN A 119 -32.74 -2.87 -3.71
C GLN A 119 -34.12 -3.40 -3.30
N SER A 120 -34.17 -4.62 -2.75
CA SER A 120 -35.42 -5.24 -2.30
C SER A 120 -36.03 -4.47 -1.12
N ASP A 121 -35.21 -4.07 -0.13
CA ASP A 121 -35.67 -3.28 1.02
C ASP A 121 -36.20 -1.91 0.61
N VAL A 122 -35.53 -1.26 -0.35
CA VAL A 122 -35.96 0.04 -0.88
C VAL A 122 -37.26 -0.09 -1.67
N ALA A 123 -37.41 -1.15 -2.48
CA ALA A 123 -38.63 -1.40 -3.24
C ALA A 123 -39.84 -1.67 -2.33
N VAL A 124 -39.66 -2.48 -1.28
CA VAL A 124 -40.69 -2.75 -0.28
C VAL A 124 -41.09 -1.46 0.45
N GLY A 125 -40.12 -0.65 0.86
CA GLY A 125 -40.38 0.63 1.53
C GLY A 125 -41.11 1.65 0.65
N ALA A 126 -40.83 1.67 -0.65
CA ALA A 126 -41.53 2.52 -1.60
C ALA A 126 -42.99 2.08 -1.84
N ALA A 127 -43.26 0.77 -1.77
CA ALA A 127 -44.60 0.21 -1.95
C ALA A 127 -45.49 0.41 -0.71
N GLU A 128 -44.94 0.22 0.50
CA GLU A 128 -45.70 0.36 1.75
C GLU A 128 -46.03 1.82 2.10
N ASN A 129 -45.12 2.75 1.84
CA ASN A 129 -45.27 4.18 2.16
C ASN A 129 -45.29 5.03 0.89
N GLY A 130 -46.34 4.87 0.05
CA GLY A 130 -46.49 5.58 -1.23
C GLY A 130 -46.40 7.12 -1.17
N SER A 131 -46.43 7.74 0.03
CA SER A 131 -46.22 9.17 0.26
C SER A 131 -44.82 9.57 0.75
N ASP A 132 -43.91 8.63 1.06
CA ASP A 132 -42.59 8.98 1.58
C ASP A 132 -41.63 9.39 0.45
N SER A 133 -41.51 10.70 0.26
CA SER A 133 -40.65 11.31 -0.75
C SER A 133 -39.18 10.93 -0.61
N ALA A 134 -38.74 10.52 0.58
CA ALA A 134 -37.36 10.09 0.85
C ALA A 134 -37.08 8.69 0.29
N GLY A 135 -37.95 7.71 0.57
CA GLY A 135 -37.88 6.38 -0.05
C GLY A 135 -37.87 6.46 -1.58
N GLN A 136 -38.72 7.31 -2.16
CA GLN A 136 -38.76 7.52 -3.61
C GLN A 136 -37.52 8.25 -4.16
N ALA A 137 -36.89 9.14 -3.39
CA ALA A 137 -35.64 9.80 -3.79
C ALA A 137 -34.46 8.81 -3.80
N VAL A 138 -34.35 7.97 -2.76
CA VAL A 138 -33.34 6.92 -2.67
C VAL A 138 -33.53 5.88 -3.78
N ALA A 139 -34.77 5.44 -4.01
CA ALA A 139 -35.11 4.51 -5.09
C ALA A 139 -34.74 5.07 -6.48
N ARG A 140 -35.01 6.36 -6.72
CA ARG A 140 -34.64 7.04 -7.97
C ARG A 140 -33.13 7.09 -8.17
N GLU A 141 -32.35 7.34 -7.11
CA GLU A 141 -30.89 7.34 -7.24
C GLU A 141 -30.29 5.95 -7.41
N LEU A 142 -30.86 4.93 -6.76
CA LEU A 142 -30.45 3.54 -7.01
C LEU A 142 -30.75 3.09 -8.45
N GLN A 143 -31.91 3.49 -8.99
CA GLN A 143 -32.24 3.26 -10.40
C GLN A 143 -31.31 4.01 -11.36
N ARG A 144 -30.88 5.23 -11.01
CA ARG A 144 -29.89 6.00 -11.79
C ARG A 144 -28.52 5.33 -11.82
N VAL A 145 -28.10 4.72 -10.71
CA VAL A 145 -26.84 3.96 -10.67
C VAL A 145 -26.95 2.66 -11.47
N GLY A 146 -28.14 2.05 -11.48
CA GLY A 146 -28.47 0.91 -12.34
C GLY A 146 -27.79 -0.36 -11.88
N THR A 147 -26.58 -0.63 -12.41
CA THR A 147 -25.81 -1.83 -12.11
C THR A 147 -24.69 -1.56 -11.11
N PRO A 148 -24.26 -2.57 -10.33
CA PRO A 148 -23.04 -2.47 -9.54
C PRO A 148 -21.86 -2.24 -10.50
N VAL A 149 -21.40 -1.00 -10.57
CA VAL A 149 -20.16 -0.64 -11.26
C VAL A 149 -19.02 -1.01 -10.33
N ARG A 150 -17.88 -1.48 -10.86
CA ARG A 150 -16.70 -1.86 -10.06
C ARG A 150 -15.63 -0.77 -10.09
N GLY A 151 -14.86 -0.63 -9.01
CA GLY A 151 -13.62 0.17 -8.97
C GLY A 151 -13.79 1.60 -8.47
N THR A 152 -12.84 2.50 -8.74
CA THR A 152 -12.88 3.90 -8.26
C THR A 152 -14.20 4.62 -8.59
N VAL A 153 -14.79 4.32 -9.75
CA VAL A 153 -16.05 4.90 -10.19
C VAL A 153 -17.25 4.37 -9.37
N SER A 154 -17.16 3.14 -8.83
CA SER A 154 -18.19 2.56 -7.95
C SER A 154 -18.27 3.33 -6.65
N VAL A 155 -17.14 3.49 -5.98
CA VAL A 155 -17.03 4.16 -4.68
C VAL A 155 -17.53 5.59 -4.78
N GLN A 156 -17.12 6.32 -5.83
CA GLN A 156 -17.54 7.70 -6.00
C GLN A 156 -19.05 7.83 -6.25
N ARG A 157 -19.61 6.98 -7.13
CA ARG A 157 -21.07 6.95 -7.36
C ARG A 157 -21.84 6.53 -6.11
N ALA A 158 -21.36 5.52 -5.38
CA ALA A 158 -21.99 5.04 -4.17
C ALA A 158 -21.95 6.10 -3.06
N LEU A 159 -20.84 6.85 -2.94
CA LEU A 159 -20.73 8.00 -2.04
C LEU A 159 -21.67 9.13 -2.44
N ASP A 160 -21.84 9.41 -3.73
CA ASP A 160 -22.77 10.44 -4.20
C ASP A 160 -24.24 10.05 -3.92
N VAL A 161 -24.60 8.78 -4.12
CA VAL A 161 -25.92 8.24 -3.71
C VAL A 161 -26.13 8.38 -2.21
N LEU A 162 -25.13 7.98 -1.41
CA LEU A 162 -25.22 8.07 0.05
C LEU A 162 -25.32 9.53 0.51
N ARG A 163 -24.56 10.45 -0.09
CA ARG A 163 -24.68 11.90 0.22
C ARG A 163 -26.07 12.42 -0.11
N GLY A 164 -26.63 12.04 -1.26
CA GLY A 164 -28.01 12.39 -1.63
C GLY A 164 -29.01 11.87 -0.60
N ALA A 165 -28.91 10.58 -0.25
CA ALA A 165 -29.76 9.94 0.74
C ALA A 165 -29.63 10.59 2.13
N TRP A 166 -28.40 10.93 2.55
CA TRP A 166 -28.12 11.61 3.80
C TRP A 166 -28.63 13.04 3.83
N GLN A 167 -28.49 13.80 2.75
CA GLN A 167 -29.03 15.16 2.67
C GLN A 167 -30.57 15.15 2.82
N VAL A 168 -31.24 14.20 2.18
CA VAL A 168 -32.69 14.01 2.31
C VAL A 168 -33.10 13.57 3.72
N ALA A 169 -32.31 12.69 4.36
CA ALA A 169 -32.56 12.30 5.74
C ALA A 169 -32.37 13.47 6.73
N ARG A 170 -31.41 14.37 6.46
CA ARG A 170 -31.04 15.50 7.33
C ARG A 170 -31.97 16.69 7.20
N THR A 171 -32.68 16.85 6.09
CA THR A 171 -33.69 17.91 5.90
C THR A 171 -35.02 17.61 6.60
N ARG A 172 -35.18 16.41 7.17
CA ARG A 172 -36.33 16.09 8.02
C ARG A 172 -36.10 16.70 9.41
N PRO A 173 -37.02 17.52 9.95
CA PRO A 173 -37.02 17.87 11.37
C PRO A 173 -37.24 16.58 12.17
N ASP A 174 -36.43 16.36 13.20
CA ASP A 174 -36.43 15.16 14.07
C ASP A 174 -37.82 14.51 14.23
N PRO A 175 -38.05 13.28 13.73
CA PRO A 175 -39.04 12.42 14.32
C PRO A 175 -38.37 11.78 15.53
N VAL A 176 -38.50 12.45 16.68
CA VAL A 176 -38.50 11.83 18.01
C VAL A 176 -37.15 11.21 18.44
N LYS A 177 -36.41 11.97 19.26
CA LYS A 177 -35.67 11.39 20.39
C LYS A 177 -36.62 10.46 21.15
N GLU A 178 -36.19 9.22 21.38
CA GLU A 178 -36.90 8.14 22.10
C GLU A 178 -37.73 7.20 21.21
N THR A 179 -37.05 6.24 20.59
CA THR A 179 -37.41 4.84 20.90
C THR A 179 -36.14 4.04 21.12
N PRO A 180 -36.00 3.36 22.28
CA PRO A 180 -34.94 2.41 22.54
C PRO A 180 -34.84 1.35 21.44
N ILE A 181 -33.61 0.89 21.24
CA ILE A 181 -33.21 -0.18 20.31
C ILE A 181 -33.88 -1.49 20.77
N GLU A 182 -35.17 -1.67 20.51
CA GLU A 182 -35.88 -2.92 20.77
C GLU A 182 -36.52 -3.44 19.48
N ALA A 183 -36.10 -4.67 19.14
CA ALA A 183 -36.49 -5.51 18.01
C ALA A 183 -36.02 -5.07 16.60
N ALA A 184 -35.05 -5.81 16.05
CA ALA A 184 -34.60 -5.74 14.65
C ALA A 184 -35.73 -5.95 13.60
N GLY A 185 -36.96 -6.26 14.01
CA GLY A 185 -38.12 -6.44 13.14
C GLY A 185 -39.01 -5.20 12.93
N THR A 186 -38.96 -4.19 13.81
CA THR A 186 -39.92 -3.06 13.83
C THR A 186 -39.35 -1.71 13.41
N ALA A 187 -38.06 -1.64 13.05
CA ALA A 187 -37.48 -0.41 12.52
C ALA A 187 -38.22 0.04 11.25
N PRO A 188 -38.53 1.34 11.08
CA PRO A 188 -39.19 1.85 9.89
C PRO A 188 -38.41 1.45 8.64
N VAL A 189 -39.10 1.05 7.57
CA VAL A 189 -38.50 0.45 6.37
C VAL A 189 -37.35 1.30 5.81
N HIS A 190 -37.47 2.63 5.87
CA HIS A 190 -36.43 3.57 5.44
C HIS A 190 -35.13 3.47 6.26
N ALA A 191 -35.21 3.18 7.56
CA ALA A 191 -34.05 2.97 8.40
C ALA A 191 -33.34 1.64 8.08
N ARG A 192 -34.10 0.60 7.72
CA ARG A 192 -33.54 -0.68 7.23
C ARG A 192 -32.83 -0.47 5.89
N ALA A 193 -33.49 0.17 4.93
CA ALA A 193 -32.90 0.48 3.63
C ALA A 193 -31.61 1.32 3.73
N MET A 194 -31.59 2.35 4.58
CA MET A 194 -30.39 3.14 4.83
C MET A 194 -29.26 2.28 5.43
N ARG A 195 -29.59 1.39 6.37
CA ARG A 195 -28.61 0.49 6.97
C ARG A 195 -28.02 -0.50 5.96
N SER A 196 -28.85 -1.10 5.11
CA SER A 196 -28.41 -1.98 4.02
C SER A 196 -27.48 -1.24 3.03
N LEU A 197 -27.75 0.03 2.73
CA LEU A 197 -26.88 0.87 1.90
C LEU A 197 -25.55 1.21 2.57
N GLU A 198 -25.56 1.54 3.86
CA GLU A 198 -24.34 1.76 4.63
C GLU A 198 -23.45 0.52 4.63
N ASP A 199 -24.03 -0.67 4.81
CA ASP A 199 -23.30 -1.93 4.84
C ASP A 199 -22.73 -2.27 3.45
N TYR A 200 -23.48 -2.03 2.36
CA TYR A 200 -22.98 -2.17 0.99
C TYR A 200 -21.79 -1.24 0.72
N ILE A 201 -21.88 0.04 1.10
CA ILE A 201 -20.81 1.01 0.89
C ILE A 201 -19.59 0.70 1.74
N ALA A 202 -19.81 0.26 2.97
CA ALA A 202 -18.74 -0.21 3.83
C ALA A 202 -17.99 -1.38 3.17
N CYS A 203 -18.71 -2.35 2.59
CA CYS A 203 -18.11 -3.47 1.86
C CYS A 203 -17.27 -2.98 0.66
N GLU A 204 -17.81 -2.09 -0.18
CA GLU A 204 -17.07 -1.52 -1.34
C GLU A 204 -15.80 -0.77 -0.91
N ILE A 205 -15.85 -0.01 0.20
CA ILE A 205 -14.68 0.67 0.75
C ILE A 205 -13.64 -0.34 1.21
N VAL A 206 -14.03 -1.42 1.88
CA VAL A 206 -13.10 -2.47 2.33
C VAL A 206 -12.39 -3.11 1.15
N LEU A 207 -13.15 -3.53 0.12
CA LEU A 207 -12.60 -4.12 -1.10
C LEU A 207 -11.65 -3.16 -1.83
N TYR A 208 -12.01 -1.88 -1.88
CA TYR A 208 -11.16 -0.84 -2.43
C TYR A 208 -9.85 -0.70 -1.66
N VAL A 209 -9.91 -0.57 -0.32
CA VAL A 209 -8.72 -0.48 0.53
C VAL A 209 -7.83 -1.71 0.36
N GLU A 210 -8.41 -2.91 0.33
CA GLU A 210 -7.67 -4.15 0.14
C GLU A 210 -6.92 -4.18 -1.20
N GLN A 211 -7.58 -3.79 -2.29
CA GLN A 211 -6.95 -3.69 -3.60
C GLN A 211 -5.75 -2.73 -3.59
N TYR A 212 -5.83 -1.63 -2.84
CA TYR A 212 -4.72 -0.71 -2.65
C TYR A 212 -3.57 -1.33 -1.85
N LEU A 213 -3.87 -2.04 -0.76
CA LEU A 213 -2.87 -2.75 0.03
C LEU A 213 -2.18 -3.86 -0.78
N ARG A 214 -2.94 -4.57 -1.63
CA ARG A 214 -2.41 -5.58 -2.57
C ARG A 214 -1.42 -4.95 -3.56
N ASN A 215 -1.72 -3.76 -4.07
CA ASN A 215 -0.82 -3.00 -4.94
C ASN A 215 0.44 -2.51 -4.21
N LEU A 216 0.32 -2.01 -2.97
CA LEU A 216 1.48 -1.63 -2.14
C LEU A 216 2.41 -2.82 -1.92
N ARG A 217 1.87 -4.01 -1.64
CA ARG A 217 2.65 -5.24 -1.46
C ARG A 217 3.42 -5.62 -2.72
N ARG A 218 2.76 -5.57 -3.90
CA ARG A 218 3.40 -5.82 -5.19
C ARG A 218 4.55 -4.83 -5.45
N LEU A 219 4.39 -3.56 -5.05
CA LEU A 219 5.48 -2.57 -5.13
C LEU A 219 6.64 -2.92 -4.20
N CYS A 220 6.37 -3.36 -2.96
CA CYS A 220 7.41 -3.83 -2.05
C CYS A 220 8.17 -5.04 -2.61
N PHE A 221 7.46 -6.04 -3.16
CA PHE A 221 8.09 -7.19 -3.82
C PHE A 221 8.93 -6.78 -5.02
N PHE A 222 8.41 -5.88 -5.85
CA PHE A 222 9.15 -5.34 -6.98
C PHE A 222 10.45 -4.66 -6.54
N LEU A 223 10.39 -3.82 -5.49
CA LEU A 223 11.57 -3.14 -4.92
C LEU A 223 12.60 -4.13 -4.37
N PHE A 224 12.15 -5.18 -3.68
CA PHE A 224 13.05 -6.20 -3.16
C PHE A 224 13.71 -7.01 -4.28
N ALA A 225 12.93 -7.41 -5.30
CA ALA A 225 13.44 -8.12 -6.45
C ALA A 225 14.42 -7.27 -7.28
N SER A 226 14.10 -5.99 -7.52
CA SER A 226 14.99 -5.09 -8.27
C SER A 226 16.31 -4.86 -7.55
N LEU A 227 16.29 -4.74 -6.22
CA LEU A 227 17.48 -4.65 -5.39
C LEU A 227 18.32 -5.93 -5.44
N LEU A 228 17.71 -7.11 -5.29
CA LEU A 228 18.43 -8.39 -5.37
C LEU A 228 19.12 -8.55 -6.73
N ILE A 229 18.42 -8.21 -7.82
CA ILE A 229 18.99 -8.21 -9.17
C ILE A 229 20.15 -7.22 -9.25
N LEU A 230 19.99 -5.99 -8.73
CA LEU A 230 21.05 -4.98 -8.75
C LEU A 230 22.31 -5.44 -8.00
N VAL A 231 22.15 -6.03 -6.80
CA VAL A 231 23.27 -6.56 -6.01
C VAL A 231 23.92 -7.75 -6.71
N THR A 232 23.12 -8.66 -7.28
CA THR A 232 23.63 -9.84 -8.01
C THR A 232 24.45 -9.41 -9.23
N VAL A 233 23.93 -8.47 -10.01
CA VAL A 233 24.62 -7.87 -11.17
C VAL A 233 25.90 -7.17 -10.73
N SER A 234 25.86 -6.44 -9.60
CA SER A 234 27.03 -5.79 -9.01
C SER A 234 28.12 -6.79 -8.58
N ALA A 235 27.73 -7.94 -8.04
CA ALA A 235 28.65 -8.98 -7.59
C ALA A 235 29.27 -9.77 -8.76
N GLN A 236 28.55 -9.93 -9.87
CA GLN A 236 29.02 -10.71 -11.02
C GLN A 236 29.93 -9.93 -11.97
N TYR A 237 29.89 -8.60 -11.95
CA TYR A 237 30.61 -7.78 -12.92
C TYR A 237 31.49 -6.71 -12.25
N PRO A 238 32.83 -6.78 -12.37
CA PRO A 238 33.72 -5.78 -11.79
C PRO A 238 33.71 -4.48 -12.61
N TYR A 239 32.81 -3.56 -12.24
CA TYR A 239 32.68 -2.25 -12.91
C TYR A 239 33.88 -1.33 -12.64
N GLN A 240 34.31 -0.58 -13.66
CA GLN A 240 35.12 0.63 -13.49
C GLN A 240 34.26 1.84 -13.91
N PRO A 241 33.93 2.82 -13.04
CA PRO A 241 34.26 2.99 -11.62
C PRO A 241 33.26 2.29 -10.66
N HIS A 242 33.73 1.27 -9.95
CA HIS A 242 32.93 0.46 -8.99
C HIS A 242 32.24 1.30 -7.90
N SER A 243 32.94 2.32 -7.39
CA SER A 243 32.52 3.09 -6.22
C SER A 243 31.23 3.87 -6.43
N VAL A 244 30.96 4.35 -7.65
CA VAL A 244 29.78 5.17 -7.93
C VAL A 244 28.50 4.34 -8.02
N VAL A 245 28.54 3.21 -8.73
CA VAL A 245 27.40 2.30 -8.85
C VAL A 245 27.07 1.69 -7.48
N SER A 246 28.11 1.29 -6.74
CA SER A 246 28.00 0.77 -5.39
C SER A 246 27.38 1.79 -4.42
N LEU A 247 27.86 3.04 -4.41
CA LEU A 247 27.27 4.11 -3.60
C LEU A 247 25.79 4.35 -3.96
N ALA A 248 25.47 4.39 -5.25
CA ALA A 248 24.09 4.55 -5.72
C ALA A 248 23.19 3.39 -5.26
N ALA A 249 23.68 2.15 -5.33
CA ALA A 249 22.96 0.97 -4.84
C ALA A 249 22.73 1.03 -3.33
N ILE A 250 23.73 1.43 -2.52
CA ILE A 250 23.61 1.59 -1.06
C ILE A 250 22.59 2.67 -0.71
N VAL A 251 22.67 3.83 -1.37
CA VAL A 251 21.73 4.93 -1.15
C VAL A 251 20.31 4.51 -1.50
N LEU A 252 20.11 3.86 -2.65
CA LEU A 252 18.81 3.34 -3.06
C LEU A 252 18.27 2.28 -2.11
N LEU A 253 19.14 1.37 -1.63
CA LEU A 253 18.80 0.36 -0.63
C LEU A 253 18.32 1.01 0.67
N ALA A 254 19.09 1.97 1.18
CA ALA A 254 18.72 2.71 2.39
C ALA A 254 17.37 3.41 2.24
N PHE A 255 17.14 4.09 1.11
CA PHE A 255 15.85 4.74 0.85
C PHE A 255 14.71 3.73 0.72
N THR A 256 14.94 2.57 0.12
CA THR A 256 13.95 1.48 0.03
C THR A 256 13.55 1.02 1.42
N VAL A 257 14.52 0.68 2.28
CA VAL A 257 14.28 0.22 3.66
C VAL A 257 13.53 1.28 4.46
N VAL A 258 13.99 2.53 4.43
CA VAL A 258 13.34 3.64 5.14
C VAL A 258 11.91 3.88 4.65
N SER A 259 11.68 3.82 3.34
CA SER A 259 10.34 4.05 2.78
C SER A 259 9.36 2.93 3.11
N VAL A 260 9.79 1.67 3.02
CA VAL A 260 8.99 0.52 3.43
C VAL A 260 8.67 0.60 4.93
N PHE A 261 9.68 0.92 5.75
CA PHE A 261 9.49 1.09 7.19
C PHE A 261 8.50 2.22 7.51
N TYR A 262 8.66 3.38 6.87
CA TYR A 262 7.76 4.51 7.03
C TYR A 262 6.30 4.12 6.74
N VAL A 263 6.06 3.43 5.61
CA VAL A 263 4.72 2.96 5.23
C VAL A 263 4.18 1.95 6.25
N MET A 264 4.98 0.97 6.67
CA MET A 264 4.56 -0.03 7.66
C MET A 264 4.20 0.59 9.02
N VAL A 265 5.02 1.51 9.52
CA VAL A 265 4.74 2.21 10.79
C VAL A 265 3.47 3.04 10.68
N ARG A 266 3.31 3.82 9.61
CA ARG A 266 2.09 4.62 9.39
C ARG A 266 0.86 3.73 9.27
N MET A 267 0.98 2.59 8.61
CA MET A 267 -0.09 1.60 8.47
C MET A 267 -0.51 1.02 9.82
N SER A 268 0.45 0.62 10.66
CA SER A 268 0.16 0.11 12.00
C SER A 268 -0.50 1.12 12.93
N ARG A 269 -0.26 2.42 12.72
CA ARG A 269 -0.81 3.50 13.56
C ARG A 269 -2.19 3.98 13.13
N ASN A 270 -2.70 3.57 11.96
CA ASN A 270 -3.97 4.08 11.46
C ASN A 270 -5.16 3.40 12.17
N VAL A 271 -5.91 4.18 12.96
CA VAL A 271 -7.05 3.71 13.76
C VAL A 271 -8.18 3.19 12.89
N THR A 272 -8.45 3.82 11.76
CA THR A 272 -9.52 3.42 10.82
C THR A 272 -9.21 2.06 10.21
N LEU A 273 -7.97 1.85 9.76
CA LEU A 273 -7.53 0.57 9.22
C LEU A 273 -7.60 -0.53 10.29
N SER A 274 -7.24 -0.21 11.54
CA SER A 274 -7.34 -1.14 12.65
C SER A 274 -8.80 -1.54 12.95
N ARG A 275 -9.74 -0.58 12.92
CA ARG A 275 -11.18 -0.86 13.04
C ARG A 275 -11.71 -1.70 11.89
N ILE A 276 -11.31 -1.37 10.65
CA ILE A 276 -11.72 -2.12 9.45
C ILE A 276 -11.21 -3.56 9.54
N SER A 277 -9.95 -3.76 9.94
CA SER A 277 -9.34 -5.09 10.11
C SER A 277 -9.77 -5.81 11.39
N ARG A 278 -10.56 -5.16 12.26
CA ARG A 278 -10.92 -5.63 13.60
C ARG A 278 -9.73 -6.11 14.42
N THR A 279 -8.59 -5.45 14.24
CA THR A 279 -7.40 -5.59 15.08
C THR A 279 -7.50 -4.62 16.25
N GLU A 280 -6.80 -4.88 17.37
CA GLU A 280 -6.85 -3.98 18.54
C GLU A 280 -6.30 -2.58 18.19
N PRO A 281 -7.12 -1.51 18.26
CA PRO A 281 -6.70 -0.16 17.90
C PRO A 281 -5.55 0.33 18.77
N GLY A 282 -4.46 0.79 18.15
CA GLY A 282 -3.36 1.44 18.84
C GLY A 282 -2.33 0.51 19.48
N LYS A 283 -2.51 -0.82 19.40
CA LYS A 283 -1.39 -1.74 19.61
C LYS A 283 -0.74 -2.02 18.26
N VAL A 284 0.40 -1.37 18.04
CA VAL A 284 1.35 -1.89 17.06
C VAL A 284 1.67 -3.30 17.55
N THR A 285 1.13 -4.33 16.90
CA THR A 285 1.71 -5.66 16.99
C THR A 285 3.07 -5.53 16.33
N TRP A 286 4.03 -5.06 17.12
CA TRP A 286 5.44 -5.29 16.93
C TRP A 286 5.63 -6.80 17.08
N ASP A 287 5.05 -7.55 16.16
CA ASP A 287 5.28 -8.97 16.07
C ASP A 287 6.78 -9.10 15.92
N THR A 288 7.39 -9.81 16.86
CA THR A 288 8.83 -10.05 16.87
C THR A 288 9.25 -10.57 15.50
N THR A 289 8.38 -11.32 14.83
CA THR A 289 8.47 -11.79 13.44
C THR A 289 8.60 -10.65 12.41
N LEU A 290 7.84 -9.56 12.52
CA LEU A 290 7.92 -8.43 11.61
C LEU A 290 9.21 -7.63 11.81
N ILE A 291 9.62 -7.39 13.06
CA ILE A 291 10.91 -6.78 13.37
C ILE A 291 12.06 -7.67 12.89
N LEU A 292 11.98 -8.98 13.16
CA LEU A 292 13.02 -9.94 12.80
C LEU A 292 13.15 -10.08 11.28
N ASN A 293 12.04 -10.16 10.55
CA ASN A 293 12.06 -10.14 9.09
C ASN A 293 12.64 -8.83 8.57
N MET A 294 12.30 -7.69 9.19
CA MET A 294 12.82 -6.39 8.77
C MET A 294 14.32 -6.22 9.04
N VAL A 295 14.82 -6.71 10.18
CA VAL A 295 16.25 -6.72 10.47
C VAL A 295 16.96 -7.69 9.52
N THR A 296 16.41 -8.89 9.32
CA THR A 296 17.03 -9.95 8.50
C THR A 296 17.04 -9.62 7.02
N PHE A 297 15.98 -9.02 6.48
CA PHE A 297 15.86 -8.72 5.06
C PHE A 297 16.18 -7.25 4.70
N GLY A 298 16.20 -6.34 5.67
CA GLY A 298 16.52 -4.93 5.46
C GLY A 298 17.90 -4.56 6.00
N LEU A 299 18.07 -4.65 7.32
CA LEU A 299 19.28 -4.14 7.99
C LEU A 299 20.51 -5.02 7.72
N VAL A 300 20.37 -6.34 7.73
CA VAL A 300 21.48 -7.28 7.52
C VAL A 300 22.10 -7.13 6.12
N PRO A 301 21.33 -7.13 5.01
CA PRO A 301 21.91 -6.91 3.68
C PRO A 301 22.57 -5.53 3.56
N LEU A 302 22.01 -4.50 4.19
CA LEU A 302 22.53 -3.15 4.15
C LEU A 302 23.87 -3.03 4.88
N LEU A 303 23.96 -3.64 6.07
CA LEU A 303 25.21 -3.73 6.82
C LEU A 303 26.25 -4.60 6.10
N ALA A 304 25.84 -5.72 5.51
CA ALA A 304 26.73 -6.58 4.73
C ALA A 304 27.34 -5.83 3.55
N LEU A 305 26.51 -5.10 2.78
CA LEU A 305 26.97 -4.30 1.65
C LEU A 305 27.86 -3.14 2.11
N ALA A 306 27.45 -2.39 3.14
CA ALA A 306 28.22 -1.26 3.65
C ALA A 306 29.57 -1.68 4.22
N THR A 307 29.66 -2.85 4.88
CA THR A 307 30.91 -3.39 5.44
C THR A 307 31.85 -3.93 4.35
N SER A 308 31.29 -4.43 3.24
CA SER A 308 32.05 -4.85 2.07
C SER A 308 32.72 -3.65 1.40
N GLU A 309 31.96 -2.58 1.19
CA GLU A 309 32.36 -1.45 0.35
C GLU A 309 33.15 -0.36 1.07
N PHE A 310 32.87 -0.15 2.37
CA PHE A 310 33.50 0.92 3.15
C PHE A 310 34.36 0.35 4.30
N PRO A 311 35.70 0.38 4.19
CA PRO A 311 36.60 -0.01 5.27
C PRO A 311 36.37 0.79 6.56
N SER A 312 35.93 2.04 6.44
CA SER A 312 35.58 2.91 7.57
C SER A 312 34.37 2.41 8.35
N VAL A 313 33.33 1.92 7.66
CA VAL A 313 32.14 1.31 8.30
C VAL A 313 32.55 0.03 9.02
N ARG A 314 33.41 -0.79 8.38
CA ARG A 314 33.99 -1.98 9.02
C ARG A 314 34.77 -1.63 10.29
N ALA A 315 35.67 -0.65 10.22
CA ALA A 315 36.46 -0.20 11.37
C ALA A 315 35.58 0.33 12.51
N PHE A 316 34.53 1.10 12.19
CA PHE A 316 33.56 1.57 13.18
C PHE A 316 32.80 0.40 13.84
N LEU A 317 32.28 -0.52 13.04
CA LEU A 317 31.53 -1.70 13.52
C LEU A 317 32.38 -2.63 14.39
N PHE A 318 33.69 -2.74 14.16
CA PHE A 318 34.58 -3.58 14.95
C PHE A 318 35.40 -2.81 16.00
N SER A 319 35.25 -1.49 16.10
CA SER A 319 36.00 -0.66 17.06
C SER A 319 35.78 -1.06 18.53
N TRP A 320 34.61 -1.63 18.84
CA TRP A 320 34.31 -2.18 20.17
C TRP A 320 34.94 -3.55 20.41
N ALA A 321 35.30 -4.28 19.36
CA ALA A 321 35.94 -5.59 19.44
C ALA A 321 37.47 -5.49 19.60
N ASP A 322 38.09 -4.39 19.12
CA ASP A 322 39.51 -4.08 19.31
C ASP A 322 40.00 -4.25 20.76
N PRO A 323 39.32 -3.70 21.80
CA PRO A 323 39.76 -3.89 23.18
C PRO A 323 39.70 -5.36 23.64
N LEU A 324 38.74 -6.15 23.17
CA LEU A 324 38.62 -7.57 23.50
C LEU A 324 39.71 -8.41 22.83
N VAL A 325 39.99 -8.16 21.55
CA VAL A 325 41.07 -8.81 20.81
C VAL A 325 42.42 -8.50 21.44
N ARG A 326 42.65 -7.25 21.84
CA ARG A 326 43.88 -6.85 22.55
C ARG A 326 44.01 -7.47 23.94
N ALA A 327 42.90 -7.73 24.63
CA ALA A 327 42.90 -8.41 25.93
C ALA A 327 43.26 -9.89 25.79
N VAL A 328 42.72 -10.58 24.78
CA VAL A 328 43.03 -12.00 24.47
C VAL A 328 44.44 -12.17 23.92
N ALA A 329 44.94 -11.22 23.12
CA ALA A 329 46.31 -11.29 22.58
C ALA A 329 47.41 -11.04 23.63
N ARG A 330 47.06 -10.66 24.87
CA ARG A 330 48.00 -10.45 25.99
C ARG A 330 48.12 -11.65 26.94
N THR A 331 47.26 -12.65 26.80
CA THR A 331 47.34 -13.93 27.52
C THR A 331 48.07 -14.97 26.70
#